data_AF-A0A5D0RKP8-F1
#
_entry.id   AF-A0A5D0RKP8-F1
#
_cell.length_a   1.000
_cell.length_b   1.000
_cell.length_c   1.000
_cell.angle_alpha   90.00
_cell.angle_beta   90.00
_cell.angle_gamma   90.00
#
_symmetry.space_group_name_H-M   'P 1'
#
loop_
_entity.id
_entity.type
_entity.pdbx_description
1 polymer ?
#
loop_
_entity_poly.entity_id
_entity_poly.type
_entity_poly.pdbx_seq_one_letter_code
_entity_poly.pdbx_strand_id
1 'polypeptide(L)'
;MPVARQKADAGPRGPASRGLTRSGPATTVARPDRWENSEMIFRHVRRELPKIVDPTRFGGRLRFAQGRLGLNDFIRIKDTPLQNAGFGVPKYPMADLADMPRRVYLYWDKGFEQAPELVRICAKSWRVQNPDWEITLLDATAAQTIVDRTALPANIREAHYSDILRTRLLAQHGGVWADATLLALRPLDDWLLQIMTQTGFFAFSRETRDRIMASWFLAARKDDAVVAAIDARVQRFWNGDRPDPLPYFWYHYLVEYLHRTDRRVARAWVDMPGLNAHPMLLMFLAYKYRTDLGPHVDLIRAMPLQKLNYRIGIDTGALERDVRLIAPALADRLF
;
A
#
# COMPACT_ATOMS: atom_id res chain seq x y z
N MET A 1 -47.49 -41.26 53.32
CA MET A 1 -47.96 -41.78 52.01
C MET A 1 -46.75 -41.91 51.08
N PRO A 2 -46.71 -42.91 50.16
CA PRO A 2 -45.70 -43.97 50.30
C PRO A 2 -44.86 -44.29 49.04
N VAL A 3 -44.11 -45.42 49.11
CA VAL A 3 -43.52 -46.22 48.00
C VAL A 3 -42.11 -45.74 47.55
N ALA A 4 -41.06 -46.57 47.39
CA ALA A 4 -40.84 -48.02 47.60
C ALA A 4 -39.38 -48.36 48.01
N ARG A 5 -39.15 -49.63 48.37
CA ARG A 5 -37.83 -50.26 48.65
C ARG A 5 -37.23 -50.86 47.37
N GLN A 6 -35.91 -51.01 47.31
CA GLN A 6 -35.29 -52.31 46.97
C GLN A 6 -33.85 -52.46 47.48
N LYS A 7 -33.45 -53.71 47.79
CA LYS A 7 -32.08 -54.19 48.09
C LYS A 7 -31.44 -54.66 46.75
N ALA A 8 -30.17 -55.04 46.57
CA ALA A 8 -29.03 -55.39 47.46
C ALA A 8 -27.68 -55.13 46.70
N ASP A 9 -26.48 -55.72 46.91
CA ASP A 9 -25.95 -56.76 47.83
C ASP A 9 -24.39 -56.69 47.97
N ALA A 10 -23.81 -57.67 48.67
CA ALA A 10 -22.44 -58.21 48.77
C ALA A 10 -21.18 -57.49 48.19
N GLY A 11 -20.13 -57.36 49.03
CA GLY A 11 -18.73 -57.00 48.68
C GLY A 11 -17.80 -58.23 48.52
N PRO A 12 -16.54 -58.28 49.04
CA PRO A 12 -15.75 -57.27 49.78
C PRO A 12 -14.22 -57.22 49.43
N ARG A 13 -13.42 -56.54 50.30
CA ARG A 13 -11.93 -56.55 50.49
C ARG A 13 -11.13 -55.35 49.94
N GLY A 14 -10.46 -54.61 50.84
CA GLY A 14 -9.42 -53.58 50.57
C GLY A 14 -8.00 -54.11 50.86
N PRO A 15 -7.03 -53.33 51.39
CA PRO A 15 -7.06 -51.92 51.82
C PRO A 15 -5.79 -51.09 51.39
N ALA A 16 -5.49 -50.01 52.13
CA ALA A 16 -4.31 -49.09 52.09
C ALA A 16 -4.39 -47.93 51.06
N SER A 17 -4.68 -46.65 51.36
CA SER A 17 -4.65 -45.74 52.52
C SER A 17 -3.58 -44.63 52.39
N ARG A 18 -3.92 -43.41 52.86
CA ARG A 18 -3.17 -42.12 52.75
C ARG A 18 -3.14 -41.55 51.31
N GLY A 19 -3.91 -40.52 50.95
CA GLY A 19 -4.79 -39.66 51.73
C GLY A 19 -4.11 -38.41 52.26
N LEU A 20 -4.34 -37.27 51.59
CA LEU A 20 -4.25 -35.91 52.14
C LEU A 20 -5.10 -34.97 51.26
N THR A 21 -6.10 -34.32 51.87
CA THR A 21 -7.00 -33.36 51.22
C THR A 21 -6.62 -31.94 51.61
N ARG A 22 -6.77 -30.96 50.68
CA ARG A 22 -7.38 -29.64 50.98
C ARG A 22 -7.54 -28.70 49.76
N SER A 23 -8.80 -28.30 49.52
CA SER A 23 -9.30 -26.95 49.19
C SER A 23 -8.58 -26.02 48.18
N GLY A 24 -9.31 -25.55 47.16
CA GLY A 24 -9.00 -24.31 46.41
C GLY A 24 -9.71 -24.25 45.03
N PRO A 25 -10.31 -23.12 44.58
CA PRO A 25 -11.28 -23.17 43.48
C PRO A 25 -10.89 -22.46 42.16
N ALA A 26 -11.67 -22.80 41.12
CA ALA A 26 -12.14 -21.96 40.01
C ALA A 26 -11.22 -21.60 38.80
N THR A 27 -11.84 -21.68 37.60
CA THR A 27 -11.51 -20.99 36.33
C THR A 27 -10.19 -21.42 35.61
N THR A 28 -10.05 -21.35 34.28
CA THR A 28 -10.81 -20.59 33.27
C THR A 28 -10.88 -21.28 31.88
N VAL A 29 -12.00 -21.05 31.19
CA VAL A 29 -12.27 -21.16 29.75
C VAL A 29 -11.06 -21.17 28.80
N ALA A 30 -11.00 -22.17 27.90
CA ALA A 30 -10.15 -22.12 26.71
C ALA A 30 -10.67 -21.07 25.70
N ARG A 31 -9.79 -20.16 25.26
CA ARG A 31 -10.04 -19.25 24.13
C ARG A 31 -8.96 -19.49 23.06
N PRO A 32 -9.33 -19.71 21.78
CA PRO A 32 -8.36 -19.77 20.69
C PRO A 32 -7.87 -18.38 20.26
N ASP A 33 -6.64 -18.35 19.73
CA ASP A 33 -6.08 -17.37 18.81
C ASP A 33 -6.30 -15.87 19.10
N ARG A 34 -5.58 -15.38 20.11
CA ARG A 34 -5.10 -13.98 20.10
C ARG A 34 -3.57 -13.96 20.28
N TRP A 35 -2.91 -13.01 19.60
CA TRP A 35 -1.58 -12.43 19.89
C TRP A 35 -0.29 -12.85 19.14
N GLU A 36 -0.21 -13.92 18.33
CA GLU A 36 1.08 -14.26 17.70
C GLU A 36 1.54 -13.35 16.53
N ASN A 37 0.64 -12.61 15.89
CA ASN A 37 0.97 -11.88 14.65
C ASN A 37 1.44 -10.43 14.82
N SER A 38 1.04 -9.74 15.90
CA SER A 38 1.54 -8.39 16.21
C SER A 38 2.99 -8.46 16.68
N GLU A 39 3.27 -9.39 17.58
CA GLU A 39 4.58 -9.61 18.20
C GLU A 39 5.68 -9.87 17.15
N MET A 40 5.37 -10.56 16.04
CA MET A 40 6.34 -10.81 14.96
C MET A 40 6.73 -9.53 14.20
N ILE A 41 5.75 -8.67 13.89
CA ILE A 41 5.97 -7.35 13.25
C ILE A 41 6.79 -6.47 14.21
N PHE A 42 6.44 -6.43 15.49
CA PHE A 42 7.17 -5.61 16.47
C PHE A 42 8.55 -6.15 16.84
N ARG A 43 8.78 -7.46 16.82
CA ARG A 43 10.13 -8.04 16.92
C ARG A 43 10.98 -7.69 15.71
N HIS A 44 10.44 -7.71 14.50
CA HIS A 44 11.18 -7.28 13.31
C HIS A 44 11.54 -5.79 13.40
N VAL A 45 10.56 -4.92 13.69
CA VAL A 45 10.75 -3.48 13.86
C VAL A 45 11.78 -3.17 14.97
N ARG A 46 11.67 -3.77 16.15
CA ARG A 46 12.64 -3.59 17.25
C ARG A 46 14.04 -4.12 16.93
N ARG A 47 14.15 -5.22 16.18
CA ARG A 47 15.44 -5.86 15.85
C ARG A 47 16.21 -5.12 14.76
N GLU A 48 15.51 -4.49 13.80
CA GLU A 48 16.18 -3.78 12.71
C GLU A 48 16.39 -2.28 12.98
N LEU A 49 15.56 -1.60 13.80
CA LEU A 49 15.71 -0.17 14.08
C LEU A 49 17.15 0.26 14.49
N PRO A 50 17.83 -0.42 15.43
CA PRO A 50 19.18 -0.04 15.84
C PRO A 50 20.25 -0.30 14.76
N LYS A 51 20.04 -1.28 13.88
CA LYS A 51 20.97 -1.62 12.78
C LYS A 51 20.84 -0.67 11.59
N ILE A 52 19.76 0.11 11.53
CA ILE A 52 19.50 1.13 10.52
C ILE A 52 20.26 2.43 10.85
N VAL A 53 20.82 2.57 12.06
CA VAL A 53 21.56 3.76 12.53
C VAL A 53 23.02 3.42 12.89
N ASP A 54 23.74 2.81 11.96
CA ASP A 54 25.21 2.67 12.01
C ASP A 54 25.84 3.46 10.84
N PRO A 55 26.41 4.66 11.07
CA PRO A 55 27.05 5.47 10.03
C PRO A 55 28.32 4.85 9.44
N THR A 56 28.90 3.82 10.07
CA THR A 56 30.26 3.34 9.76
C THR A 56 30.30 2.18 8.76
N ARG A 57 29.15 1.57 8.44
CA ARG A 57 29.05 0.47 7.45
C ARG A 57 28.94 0.94 5.99
N PHE A 58 29.09 2.23 5.71
CA PHE A 58 29.09 2.79 4.35
C PHE A 58 30.42 2.57 3.61
N GLY A 59 30.85 1.31 3.49
CA GLY A 59 31.95 0.89 2.61
C GLY A 59 31.59 0.83 1.11
N GLY A 60 30.30 0.98 0.78
CA GLY A 60 29.84 1.14 -0.60
C GLY A 60 29.70 2.62 -0.94
N ARG A 61 30.56 3.13 -1.84
CA ARG A 61 30.52 4.53 -2.27
C ARG A 61 29.21 4.84 -3.01
N LEU A 62 28.27 5.51 -2.35
CA LEU A 62 27.29 6.33 -3.06
C LEU A 62 28.03 7.53 -3.68
N ARG A 63 28.65 7.32 -4.84
CA ARG A 63 29.08 8.42 -5.71
C ARG A 63 27.85 9.07 -6.33
N PHE A 64 27.15 9.90 -5.56
CA PHE A 64 26.31 10.97 -6.13
C PHE A 64 27.22 12.06 -6.68
N ALA A 65 27.97 11.71 -7.73
CA ALA A 65 28.88 12.58 -8.46
C ALA A 65 28.99 12.04 -9.88
N GLN A 66 28.23 12.65 -10.80
CA GLN A 66 28.25 12.46 -12.26
C GLN A 66 27.99 11.02 -12.77
N GLY A 67 26.79 10.75 -13.28
CA GLY A 67 26.57 9.52 -14.08
C GLY A 67 25.11 9.11 -14.28
N ARG A 68 24.74 8.97 -15.56
CA ARG A 68 23.49 8.41 -16.13
C ARG A 68 22.80 7.32 -15.28
N LEU A 69 21.50 7.51 -15.01
CA LEU A 69 20.56 6.40 -14.84
C LEU A 69 20.40 5.67 -16.20
N GLY A 70 20.32 4.35 -16.18
CA GLY A 70 20.16 3.50 -17.35
C GLY A 70 18.77 2.88 -17.46
N LEU A 71 18.46 2.30 -18.63
CA LEU A 71 17.17 1.62 -18.88
C LEU A 71 16.92 0.45 -17.91
N ASN A 72 18.00 -0.19 -17.42
CA ASN A 72 17.95 -1.28 -16.45
C ASN A 72 17.50 -0.84 -15.05
N ASP A 73 17.58 0.46 -14.71
CA ASP A 73 17.06 1.01 -13.45
C ASP A 73 15.53 1.22 -13.49
N PHE A 74 14.93 1.16 -14.69
CA PHE A 74 13.53 1.48 -14.93
C PHE A 74 12.62 0.24 -14.95
N ILE A 75 13.04 -0.82 -15.64
CA ILE A 75 12.30 -2.09 -15.71
C ILE A 75 13.08 -3.17 -14.98
N ARG A 76 12.58 -3.57 -13.81
CA ARG A 76 13.11 -4.76 -13.14
C ARG A 76 12.46 -6.00 -13.74
N ILE A 77 13.18 -6.63 -14.67
CA ILE A 77 13.03 -8.07 -14.88
C ILE A 77 13.38 -8.71 -13.54
N LYS A 78 12.37 -9.19 -12.81
CA LYS A 78 12.60 -10.05 -11.64
C LYS A 78 13.36 -11.28 -12.13
N ASP A 79 14.14 -11.90 -11.25
CA ASP A 79 14.73 -13.23 -11.49
C ASP A 79 13.63 -14.32 -11.44
N THR A 80 12.59 -14.15 -12.27
CA THR A 80 11.86 -15.26 -12.85
C THR A 80 12.92 -16.15 -13.48
N PRO A 81 13.01 -17.45 -13.12
CA PRO A 81 13.91 -18.35 -13.81
C PRO A 81 13.66 -18.21 -15.31
N LEU A 82 14.72 -17.98 -16.08
CA LEU A 82 14.67 -18.09 -17.53
C LEU A 82 14.30 -19.54 -17.85
N GLN A 83 12.99 -19.80 -17.92
CA GLN A 83 12.48 -20.98 -18.57
C GLN A 83 12.94 -20.84 -20.01
N ASN A 84 13.90 -21.67 -20.41
CA ASN A 84 14.43 -21.76 -21.78
C ASN A 84 13.39 -22.35 -22.76
N ALA A 85 12.13 -21.97 -22.61
CA ALA A 85 11.03 -22.18 -23.53
C ALA A 85 10.92 -20.93 -24.42
N GLY A 86 11.89 -20.75 -25.32
CA GLY A 86 11.93 -19.60 -26.23
C GLY A 86 10.65 -19.50 -27.05
N PHE A 87 9.96 -18.35 -26.96
CA PHE A 87 8.76 -17.95 -27.72
C PHE A 87 7.54 -18.91 -27.74
N GLY A 88 7.63 -20.06 -27.06
CA GLY A 88 6.59 -21.10 -26.98
C GLY A 88 5.97 -21.27 -25.59
N VAL A 89 6.26 -20.36 -24.65
CA VAL A 89 5.49 -20.26 -23.41
C VAL A 89 4.02 -20.02 -23.79
N PRO A 90 3.03 -20.71 -23.17
CA PRO A 90 1.64 -20.30 -23.29
C PRO A 90 1.55 -18.81 -22.96
N LYS A 91 0.95 -18.00 -23.84
CA LYS A 91 0.67 -16.60 -23.51
C LYS A 91 -0.02 -16.61 -22.16
N TYR A 92 0.53 -15.92 -21.16
CA TYR A 92 -0.18 -15.69 -19.91
C TYR A 92 -1.59 -15.19 -20.30
N PRO A 93 -2.66 -15.84 -19.81
CA PRO A 93 -4.01 -15.49 -20.24
C PRO A 93 -4.23 -14.03 -19.93
N MET A 94 -4.27 -13.19 -20.97
CA MET A 94 -4.50 -11.76 -20.83
C MET A 94 -5.88 -11.60 -20.23
N ALA A 95 -5.92 -11.12 -19.00
CA ALA A 95 -7.16 -11.02 -18.28
C ALA A 95 -7.99 -9.88 -18.89
N ASP A 96 -9.24 -10.20 -19.29
CA ASP A 96 -10.21 -9.23 -19.82
C ASP A 96 -10.27 -8.01 -18.89
N LEU A 97 -10.32 -6.79 -19.44
CA LEU A 97 -10.34 -5.56 -18.64
C LEU A 97 -11.78 -5.12 -18.29
N ALA A 98 -12.81 -5.91 -18.62
CA ALA A 98 -14.21 -5.61 -18.29
C ALA A 98 -14.49 -5.39 -16.79
N ASP A 99 -13.68 -5.98 -15.90
CA ASP A 99 -13.74 -5.82 -14.44
C ASP A 99 -12.74 -4.78 -13.89
N MET A 100 -12.00 -4.07 -14.76
CA MET A 100 -11.11 -2.97 -14.39
C MET A 100 -11.91 -1.65 -14.49
N PRO A 101 -12.36 -1.07 -13.36
CA PRO A 101 -13.20 0.12 -13.38
C PRO A 101 -12.39 1.35 -13.82
N ARG A 102 -12.91 2.08 -14.80
CA ARG A 102 -12.32 3.35 -15.28
C ARG A 102 -12.60 4.51 -14.32
N ARG A 103 -12.12 4.39 -13.07
CA ARG A 103 -12.27 5.40 -12.01
C ARG A 103 -10.95 5.67 -11.29
N VAL A 104 -10.67 6.94 -11.04
CA VAL A 104 -9.52 7.41 -10.26
C VAL A 104 -10.01 8.18 -9.03
N TYR A 105 -9.58 7.75 -7.85
CA TYR A 105 -9.86 8.39 -6.58
C TYR A 105 -8.67 9.27 -6.15
N LEU A 106 -8.94 10.54 -5.86
CA LEU A 106 -8.02 11.44 -5.19
C LEU A 106 -8.69 12.00 -3.94
N TYR A 107 -7.91 12.19 -2.87
CA TYR A 107 -8.44 12.62 -1.57
C TYR A 107 -7.68 13.82 -1.02
N TRP A 108 -8.42 14.84 -0.59
CA TRP A 108 -7.91 15.98 0.14
C TRP A 108 -8.89 16.41 1.23
N ASP A 109 -8.53 16.19 2.49
CA ASP A 109 -9.42 16.35 3.66
C ASP A 109 -10.24 17.65 3.67
N LYS A 110 -9.61 18.78 3.32
CA LYS A 110 -10.23 20.13 3.31
C LYS A 110 -11.01 20.47 2.02
N GLY A 111 -11.18 19.50 1.11
CA GLY A 111 -11.76 19.71 -0.22
C GLY A 111 -10.80 20.38 -1.21
N PHE A 112 -10.98 20.09 -2.50
CA PHE A 112 -10.04 20.53 -3.54
C PHE A 112 -10.14 22.04 -3.85
N GLU A 113 -11.29 22.68 -3.63
CA GLU A 113 -11.44 24.14 -3.83
C GLU A 113 -10.50 24.96 -2.93
N GLN A 114 -10.30 24.50 -1.68
CA GLN A 114 -9.39 25.12 -0.71
C GLN A 114 -7.98 24.51 -0.74
N ALA A 115 -7.69 23.61 -1.67
CA ALA A 115 -6.40 22.96 -1.74
C ALA A 115 -5.32 23.91 -2.32
N PRO A 116 -4.05 23.77 -1.90
CA PRO A 116 -2.92 24.49 -2.49
C PRO A 116 -2.93 24.37 -4.01
N GLU A 117 -2.50 25.43 -4.70
CA GLU A 117 -2.55 25.50 -6.17
C GLU A 117 -1.90 24.28 -6.85
N LEU A 118 -0.75 23.83 -6.36
CA LEU A 118 -0.09 22.59 -6.78
C LEU A 118 -1.01 21.36 -6.74
N VAL A 119 -1.83 21.22 -5.70
CA VAL A 119 -2.77 20.10 -5.51
C VAL A 119 -3.92 20.20 -6.50
N ARG A 120 -4.42 21.41 -6.76
CA ARG A 120 -5.44 21.68 -7.79
C ARG A 120 -4.91 21.40 -9.20
N ILE A 121 -3.67 21.78 -9.50
CA ILE A 121 -2.96 21.44 -10.75
C ILE A 121 -2.81 19.92 -10.89
N CYS A 122 -2.38 19.22 -9.83
CA CYS A 122 -2.30 17.75 -9.85
C CYS A 122 -3.68 17.14 -10.19
N ALA A 123 -4.75 17.54 -9.52
CA ALA A 123 -6.12 17.06 -9.82
C ALA A 123 -6.59 17.41 -11.25
N LYS A 124 -6.28 18.61 -11.76
CA LYS A 124 -6.58 19.01 -13.15
C LYS A 124 -5.84 18.10 -14.14
N SER A 125 -4.57 17.74 -13.87
CA SER A 125 -3.80 16.86 -14.77
C SER A 125 -4.44 15.48 -14.95
N TRP A 126 -5.03 14.90 -13.90
CA TRP A 126 -5.75 13.62 -14.00
C TRP A 126 -6.96 13.70 -14.93
N ARG A 127 -7.78 14.76 -14.82
CA ARG A 127 -8.92 15.02 -15.72
C ARG A 127 -8.49 15.29 -17.16
N VAL A 128 -7.41 16.03 -17.35
CA VAL A 128 -6.85 16.38 -18.67
C VAL A 128 -6.32 15.15 -19.40
N GLN A 129 -5.62 14.26 -18.69
CA GLN A 129 -5.00 13.07 -19.28
C GLN A 129 -5.95 11.88 -19.42
N ASN A 130 -7.04 11.83 -18.66
CA ASN A 130 -7.94 10.67 -18.61
C ASN A 130 -9.40 11.11 -18.80
N PRO A 131 -9.77 11.64 -19.99
CA PRO A 131 -11.13 12.12 -20.24
C PRO A 131 -12.18 11.00 -20.16
N ASP A 132 -11.79 9.76 -20.51
CA ASP A 132 -12.64 8.57 -20.46
C ASP A 132 -12.60 7.83 -19.10
N TRP A 133 -12.14 8.50 -18.04
CA TRP A 133 -12.13 7.99 -16.67
C TRP A 133 -12.89 8.91 -15.73
N GLU A 134 -13.65 8.32 -14.81
CA GLU A 134 -14.30 9.08 -13.73
C GLU A 134 -13.24 9.53 -12.71
N ILE A 135 -13.01 10.84 -12.59
CA ILE A 135 -12.06 11.40 -11.61
C ILE A 135 -12.82 11.87 -10.36
N THR A 136 -12.93 10.99 -9.38
CA THR A 136 -13.60 11.23 -8.09
C THR A 136 -12.68 11.99 -7.15
N LEU A 137 -13.02 13.25 -6.82
CA LEU A 137 -12.33 14.07 -5.83
C LEU A 137 -13.07 14.00 -4.48
N LEU A 138 -12.42 13.45 -3.46
CA LEU A 138 -12.98 13.23 -2.14
C LEU A 138 -12.47 14.28 -1.14
N ASP A 139 -13.40 14.84 -0.36
CA ASP A 139 -13.13 15.63 0.85
C ASP A 139 -13.38 14.79 2.12
N ALA A 140 -13.28 15.40 3.31
CA ALA A 140 -13.62 14.71 4.56
C ALA A 140 -15.07 14.22 4.60
N THR A 141 -16.02 14.99 4.06
CA THR A 141 -17.46 14.65 4.05
C THR A 141 -17.76 13.41 3.23
N ALA A 142 -17.23 13.35 2.00
CA ALA A 142 -17.37 12.20 1.12
C ALA A 142 -16.63 10.98 1.69
N ALA A 143 -15.41 11.17 2.18
CA ALA A 143 -14.62 10.08 2.77
C ALA A 143 -15.28 9.45 4.01
N GLN A 144 -15.94 10.25 4.85
CA GLN A 144 -16.70 9.81 6.02
C GLN A 144 -17.81 8.79 5.68
N THR A 145 -18.35 8.82 4.46
CA THR A 145 -19.37 7.84 4.01
C THR A 145 -18.79 6.46 3.68
N ILE A 146 -17.47 6.37 3.46
CA ILE A 146 -16.75 5.14 3.08
C ILE A 146 -15.97 4.57 4.28
N VAL A 147 -15.32 5.46 5.03
CA VAL A 147 -14.59 5.14 6.27
C VAL A 147 -15.03 6.12 7.34
N ASP A 148 -15.90 5.65 8.24
CA ASP A 148 -16.32 6.41 9.41
C ASP A 148 -15.12 6.75 10.30
N ARG A 149 -14.76 8.03 10.36
CA ARG A 149 -13.67 8.56 11.17
C ARG A 149 -13.99 8.53 12.67
N THR A 150 -15.26 8.50 13.06
CA THR A 150 -15.69 8.43 14.46
C THR A 150 -15.48 7.03 15.07
N ALA A 151 -15.43 5.99 14.23
CA ALA A 151 -15.03 4.64 14.60
C ALA A 151 -13.50 4.46 14.73
N LEU A 152 -12.70 5.50 14.45
CA LEU A 152 -11.24 5.52 14.53
C LEU A 152 -10.79 6.41 15.71
N PRO A 153 -9.51 6.34 16.15
CA PRO A 153 -9.02 7.22 17.21
C PRO A 153 -9.18 8.69 16.85
N ALA A 154 -9.67 9.50 17.79
CA ALA A 154 -9.88 10.94 17.61
C ALA A 154 -8.60 11.70 17.20
N ASN A 155 -7.42 11.16 17.49
CA ASN A 155 -6.10 11.70 17.14
C ASN A 155 -5.48 11.05 15.88
N ILE A 156 -6.26 10.35 15.05
CA ILE A 156 -5.73 9.70 13.84
C ILE A 156 -5.11 10.72 12.87
N ARG A 157 -3.85 10.48 12.48
CA ARG A 157 -3.16 11.30 11.47
C ARG A 157 -3.84 11.15 10.12
N GLU A 158 -3.96 12.23 9.36
CA GLU A 158 -4.63 12.27 8.06
C GLU A 158 -3.96 11.32 7.04
N ALA A 159 -2.64 11.14 7.16
CA ALA A 159 -1.89 10.14 6.38
C ALA A 159 -2.35 8.71 6.67
N HIS A 160 -2.58 8.36 7.95
CA HIS A 160 -3.05 7.03 8.33
C HIS A 160 -4.53 6.83 7.93
N TYR A 161 -5.38 7.86 8.08
CA TYR A 161 -6.77 7.81 7.57
C TYR A 161 -6.81 7.58 6.05
N SER A 162 -5.95 8.29 5.31
CA SER A 162 -5.79 8.13 3.86
C SER A 162 -5.31 6.72 3.44
N ASP A 163 -4.46 6.06 4.23
CA ASP A 163 -4.08 4.65 4.01
C ASP A 163 -5.26 3.67 4.21
N ILE A 164 -6.18 3.96 5.14
CA ILE A 164 -7.41 3.17 5.32
C ILE A 164 -8.38 3.42 4.16
N LEU A 165 -8.65 4.69 3.85
CA LEU A 165 -9.59 5.12 2.81
C LEU A 165 -9.25 4.53 1.44
N ARG A 166 -7.98 4.63 1.01
CA ARG A 166 -7.57 4.08 -0.29
C ARG A 166 -7.77 2.57 -0.41
N THR A 167 -7.50 1.87 0.67
CA THR A 167 -7.63 0.42 0.73
C THR A 167 -9.10 0.01 0.68
N ARG A 168 -9.95 0.69 1.45
CA ARG A 168 -11.39 0.43 1.49
C ARG A 168 -12.07 0.69 0.15
N LEU A 169 -11.75 1.83 -0.49
CA LEU A 169 -12.24 2.19 -1.82
C LEU A 169 -11.91 1.12 -2.87
N LEU A 170 -10.63 0.76 -2.98
CA LEU A 170 -10.18 -0.22 -3.97
C LEU A 170 -10.73 -1.62 -3.70
N ALA A 171 -10.90 -2.02 -2.43
CA ALA A 171 -11.52 -3.30 -2.08
C ALA A 171 -13.03 -3.37 -2.37
N GLN A 172 -13.76 -2.25 -2.25
CA GLN A 172 -15.20 -2.20 -2.53
C GLN A 172 -15.53 -2.02 -4.02
N HIS A 173 -14.68 -1.26 -4.73
CA HIS A 173 -15.01 -0.76 -6.06
C HIS A 173 -14.01 -1.12 -7.14
N GLY A 174 -12.76 -1.47 -6.80
CA GLY A 174 -11.64 -1.49 -7.74
C GLY A 174 -11.24 -0.08 -8.20
N GLY A 175 -10.54 0.01 -9.33
CA GLY A 175 -10.12 1.27 -9.97
C GLY A 175 -8.71 1.68 -9.54
N VAL A 176 -8.47 2.98 -9.44
CA VAL A 176 -7.15 3.56 -9.15
C VAL A 176 -7.23 4.53 -7.98
N TRP A 177 -6.29 4.42 -7.05
CA TRP A 177 -6.00 5.48 -6.08
C TRP A 177 -4.78 6.28 -6.56
N ALA A 178 -4.90 7.61 -6.48
CA ALA A 178 -3.78 8.53 -6.65
C ALA A 178 -3.74 9.55 -5.49
N ASP A 179 -2.62 9.64 -4.78
CA ASP A 179 -2.35 10.74 -3.86
C ASP A 179 -2.58 12.09 -4.58
N ALA A 180 -3.26 13.03 -3.92
CA ALA A 180 -3.64 14.35 -4.46
C ALA A 180 -2.47 15.27 -4.92
N THR A 181 -1.23 14.81 -4.77
CA THR A 181 0.01 15.48 -5.20
C THR A 181 0.77 14.69 -6.26
N LEU A 182 0.09 13.77 -6.97
CA LEU A 182 0.57 13.16 -8.21
C LEU A 182 0.16 13.98 -9.41
N LEU A 183 1.16 14.46 -10.15
CA LEU A 183 1.00 15.00 -11.48
C LEU A 183 0.93 13.85 -12.49
N ALA A 184 -0.13 13.80 -13.30
CA ALA A 184 -0.27 12.83 -14.39
C ALA A 184 0.39 13.37 -15.67
N LEU A 185 1.46 12.72 -16.11
CA LEU A 185 2.20 13.05 -17.35
C LEU A 185 1.73 12.23 -18.56
N ARG A 186 1.03 11.11 -18.34
CA ARG A 186 0.46 10.24 -19.38
C ARG A 186 -0.97 9.77 -19.02
N PRO A 187 -1.85 9.54 -20.01
CA PRO A 187 -3.08 8.78 -19.84
C PRO A 187 -2.84 7.40 -19.22
N LEU A 188 -3.78 6.88 -18.44
CA LEU A 188 -3.73 5.52 -17.87
C LEU A 188 -3.81 4.43 -18.94
N ASP A 189 -4.55 4.67 -20.02
CA ASP A 189 -4.70 3.74 -21.15
C ASP A 189 -3.35 3.41 -21.83
N ASP A 190 -2.42 4.39 -21.88
CA ASP A 190 -1.11 4.24 -22.51
C ASP A 190 -0.20 3.22 -21.79
N TRP A 191 -0.38 3.00 -20.48
CA TRP A 191 0.57 2.23 -19.66
C TRP A 191 -0.07 1.32 -18.61
N LEU A 192 -1.06 1.80 -17.85
CA LEU A 192 -1.63 1.05 -16.73
C LEU A 192 -2.46 -0.13 -17.23
N LEU A 193 -3.31 0.08 -18.25
CA LEU A 193 -4.18 -0.99 -18.73
C LEU A 193 -3.39 -2.19 -19.25
N GLN A 194 -2.24 -1.97 -19.89
CA GLN A 194 -1.33 -3.02 -20.32
C GLN A 194 -0.84 -3.87 -19.13
N ILE A 195 -0.46 -3.22 -18.03
CA ILE A 195 -0.07 -3.90 -16.77
C ILE A 195 -1.25 -4.69 -16.19
N MET A 196 -2.45 -4.10 -16.15
CA MET A 196 -3.66 -4.74 -15.58
C MET A 196 -4.21 -5.92 -16.41
N THR A 197 -3.70 -6.16 -17.63
CA THR A 197 -3.94 -7.43 -18.35
C THR A 197 -3.18 -8.62 -17.76
N GLN A 198 -2.15 -8.36 -16.94
CA GLN A 198 -1.24 -9.36 -16.36
C GLN A 198 -1.42 -9.55 -14.85
N THR A 199 -2.09 -8.61 -14.16
CA THR A 199 -2.29 -8.64 -12.71
C THR A 199 -3.62 -8.03 -12.29
N GLY A 200 -4.19 -8.53 -11.19
CA GLY A 200 -5.38 -7.94 -10.56
C GLY A 200 -5.10 -6.78 -9.62
N PHE A 201 -3.84 -6.62 -9.20
CA PHE A 201 -3.38 -5.53 -8.35
C PHE A 201 -2.04 -4.99 -8.84
N PHE A 202 -1.88 -3.67 -8.79
CA PHE A 202 -0.62 -3.00 -9.12
C PHE A 202 -0.27 -1.91 -8.09
N ALA A 203 1.00 -1.88 -7.70
CA ALA A 203 1.64 -0.81 -6.96
C ALA A 203 3.07 -0.61 -7.48
N PHE A 204 3.57 0.63 -7.51
CA PHE A 204 4.98 0.86 -7.82
C PHE A 204 5.86 0.23 -6.73
N SER A 205 6.91 -0.48 -7.14
CA SER A 205 7.88 -1.05 -6.20
C SER A 205 8.70 0.07 -5.55
N ARG A 206 9.05 -0.11 -4.29
CA ARG A 206 10.11 0.68 -3.65
C ARG A 206 11.28 -0.24 -3.35
N GLU A 207 12.48 0.24 -3.66
CA GLU A 207 13.73 -0.46 -3.40
C GLU A 207 14.46 0.17 -2.21
N THR A 208 13.70 0.54 -1.17
CA THR A 208 14.26 0.87 0.14
C THR A 208 14.15 -0.35 1.06
N ARG A 209 15.15 -0.57 1.91
CA ARG A 209 15.29 -1.79 2.75
C ARG A 209 14.08 -2.10 3.66
N ASP A 210 13.19 -1.14 3.84
CA ASP A 210 12.07 -1.10 4.78
C ASP A 210 10.68 -1.05 4.13
N ARG A 211 10.58 -0.98 2.79
CA ARG A 211 9.29 -0.83 2.08
C ARG A 211 9.35 -1.46 0.69
N ILE A 212 8.57 -2.51 0.48
CA ILE A 212 8.45 -3.19 -0.83
C ILE A 212 7.70 -2.39 -1.91
N MET A 213 6.93 -1.36 -1.52
CA MET A 213 6.06 -0.61 -2.41
C MET A 213 5.97 0.88 -2.08
N ALA A 214 5.35 1.65 -2.98
CA ALA A 214 4.80 2.97 -2.72
C ALA A 214 3.27 2.90 -2.63
N SER A 215 2.68 3.28 -1.48
CA SER A 215 1.22 3.35 -1.34
C SER A 215 0.58 4.55 -2.03
N TRP A 216 1.36 5.51 -2.54
CA TRP A 216 0.83 6.76 -3.11
C TRP A 216 0.09 6.59 -4.44
N PHE A 217 0.27 5.46 -5.13
CA PHE A 217 -0.53 5.04 -6.28
C PHE A 217 -0.76 3.53 -6.19
N LEU A 218 -2.02 3.13 -6.29
CA LEU A 218 -2.46 1.74 -6.24
C LEU A 218 -3.54 1.55 -7.29
N ALA A 219 -3.54 0.43 -8.00
CA ALA A 219 -4.61 0.04 -8.91
C ALA A 219 -5.08 -1.38 -8.59
N ALA A 220 -6.39 -1.62 -8.71
CA ALA A 220 -6.99 -2.93 -8.49
C ALA A 220 -8.15 -3.17 -9.47
N ARG A 221 -8.27 -4.38 -9.99
CA ARG A 221 -9.51 -4.86 -10.60
C ARG A 221 -10.60 -4.91 -9.53
N LYS A 222 -11.86 -4.85 -9.93
CA LYS A 222 -12.97 -5.04 -9.01
C LYS A 222 -12.89 -6.45 -8.39
N ASP A 223 -13.16 -6.53 -7.09
CA ASP A 223 -13.18 -7.77 -6.30
C ASP A 223 -11.85 -8.55 -6.26
N ASP A 224 -10.72 -7.88 -6.53
CA ASP A 224 -9.38 -8.49 -6.48
C ASP A 224 -9.02 -9.02 -5.08
N ALA A 225 -8.46 -10.24 -5.07
CA ALA A 225 -8.19 -10.98 -3.84
C ALA A 225 -7.01 -10.39 -3.01
N VAL A 226 -6.07 -9.68 -3.63
CA VAL A 226 -4.96 -9.04 -2.92
C VAL A 226 -5.47 -7.82 -2.16
N VAL A 227 -6.19 -6.92 -2.84
CA VAL A 227 -6.71 -5.72 -2.19
C VAL A 227 -7.75 -6.05 -1.12
N ALA A 228 -8.58 -7.09 -1.33
CA ALA A 228 -9.51 -7.60 -0.31
C ALA A 228 -8.77 -8.15 0.92
N ALA A 229 -7.65 -8.86 0.75
CA ALA A 229 -6.82 -9.34 1.86
C ALA A 229 -6.14 -8.19 2.63
N ILE A 230 -5.72 -7.14 1.92
CA ILE A 230 -5.16 -5.92 2.53
C ILE A 230 -6.25 -5.20 3.33
N ASP A 231 -7.45 -4.97 2.78
CA ASP A 231 -8.55 -4.33 3.52
C ASP A 231 -8.94 -5.14 4.75
N ALA A 232 -9.20 -6.44 4.63
CA ALA A 232 -9.55 -7.29 5.77
C ALA A 232 -8.50 -7.22 6.90
N ARG A 233 -7.21 -7.13 6.55
CA ARG A 233 -6.13 -6.95 7.52
C ARG A 233 -6.08 -5.52 8.10
N VAL A 234 -6.33 -4.49 7.30
CA VAL A 234 -6.44 -3.08 7.75
C VAL A 234 -7.61 -2.92 8.72
N GLN A 235 -8.81 -3.42 8.40
CA GLN A 235 -9.97 -3.38 9.29
C GLN A 235 -9.67 -4.11 10.60
N ARG A 236 -9.07 -5.32 10.57
CA ARG A 236 -8.67 -6.04 11.78
C ARG A 236 -7.63 -5.29 12.63
N PHE A 237 -6.73 -4.53 11.99
CA PHE A 237 -5.71 -3.74 12.68
C PHE A 237 -6.30 -2.51 13.39
N TRP A 238 -7.25 -1.80 12.77
CA TRP A 238 -7.87 -0.62 13.37
C TRP A 238 -9.01 -0.93 14.34
N ASN A 239 -9.67 -2.09 14.20
CA ASN A 239 -10.68 -2.58 15.15
C ASN A 239 -10.07 -3.35 16.34
N GLY A 240 -8.75 -3.57 16.35
CA GLY A 240 -8.04 -4.34 17.38
C GLY A 240 -6.99 -3.53 18.13
N ASP A 241 -6.47 -4.13 19.20
CA ASP A 241 -5.36 -3.58 19.96
C ASP A 241 -4.12 -3.38 19.09
N ARG A 242 -3.51 -2.19 19.18
CA ARG A 242 -2.35 -1.75 18.40
C ARG A 242 -1.50 -0.78 19.23
N PRO A 243 -0.19 -0.61 18.93
CA PRO A 243 0.61 0.36 19.63
C PRO A 243 0.19 1.80 19.32
N ASP A 244 0.39 2.68 20.28
CA ASP A 244 0.39 4.13 20.11
C ASP A 244 1.68 4.67 20.74
N PRO A 245 2.50 5.50 20.05
CA PRO A 245 2.31 6.01 18.68
C PRO A 245 2.55 4.96 17.59
N LEU A 246 1.71 5.01 16.56
CA LEU A 246 1.91 4.24 15.32
C LEU A 246 3.08 4.80 14.47
N PRO A 247 3.93 3.93 13.88
CA PRO A 247 4.90 4.32 12.85
C PRO A 247 4.21 4.92 11.63
N TYR A 248 4.79 5.96 11.03
CA TYR A 248 4.25 6.62 9.83
C TYR A 248 4.01 5.66 8.66
N PHE A 249 4.88 4.67 8.48
CA PHE A 249 4.79 3.66 7.41
C PHE A 249 4.04 2.36 7.83
N TRP A 250 3.20 2.39 8.87
CA TRP A 250 2.44 1.22 9.37
C TRP A 250 1.81 0.38 8.24
N TYR A 251 1.21 1.05 7.25
CA TYR A 251 0.54 0.44 6.11
C TYR A 251 1.49 -0.39 5.23
N HIS A 252 2.71 0.10 5.02
CA HIS A 252 3.72 -0.59 4.21
C HIS A 252 4.18 -1.87 4.92
N TYR A 253 4.37 -1.83 6.24
CA TYR A 253 4.73 -2.99 7.04
C TYR A 253 3.60 -4.03 7.10
N LEU A 254 2.34 -3.59 7.08
CA LEU A 254 1.16 -4.47 7.01
C LEU A 254 1.10 -5.21 5.66
N VAL A 255 1.29 -4.51 4.55
CA VAL A 255 1.32 -5.12 3.22
C VAL A 255 2.53 -6.04 3.05
N GLU A 256 3.71 -5.65 3.55
CA GLU A 256 4.89 -6.53 3.54
C GLU A 256 4.68 -7.78 4.40
N TYR A 257 4.05 -7.66 5.57
CA TYR A 257 3.67 -8.82 6.37
C TYR A 257 2.73 -9.75 5.58
N LEU A 258 1.73 -9.23 4.85
CA LEU A 258 0.85 -10.06 4.01
C LEU A 258 1.61 -10.72 2.87
N HIS A 259 2.49 -9.98 2.17
CA HIS A 259 3.38 -10.52 1.15
C HIS A 259 4.28 -11.66 1.67
N ARG A 260 4.68 -11.63 2.95
CA ARG A 260 5.51 -12.67 3.58
C ARG A 260 4.71 -13.85 4.16
N THR A 261 3.41 -13.70 4.42
CA THR A 261 2.62 -14.70 5.18
C THR A 261 1.43 -15.29 4.40
N ASP A 262 0.87 -14.57 3.44
CA ASP A 262 -0.21 -15.03 2.57
C ASP A 262 0.34 -15.44 1.20
N ARG A 263 0.22 -16.73 0.86
CA ARG A 263 0.73 -17.27 -0.41
C ARG A 263 0.06 -16.66 -1.66
N ARG A 264 -1.18 -16.19 -1.56
CA ARG A 264 -1.90 -15.54 -2.67
C ARG A 264 -1.34 -14.14 -2.92
N VAL A 265 -1.18 -13.36 -1.85
CA VAL A 265 -0.54 -12.03 -1.92
C VAL A 265 0.91 -12.16 -2.38
N ALA A 266 1.66 -13.13 -1.85
CA ALA A 266 3.02 -13.42 -2.29
C ALA A 266 3.10 -13.73 -3.79
N ARG A 267 2.20 -14.59 -4.31
CA ARG A 267 2.19 -14.99 -5.72
C ARG A 267 1.82 -13.82 -6.63
N ALA A 268 0.74 -13.09 -6.33
CA ALA A 268 0.36 -11.91 -7.09
C ALA A 268 1.48 -10.85 -7.09
N TRP A 269 2.20 -10.70 -5.98
CA TRP A 269 3.37 -9.81 -5.92
C TRP A 269 4.54 -10.26 -6.81
N VAL A 270 4.71 -11.57 -7.02
CA VAL A 270 5.71 -12.11 -7.96
C VAL A 270 5.28 -11.86 -9.40
N ASP A 271 4.01 -12.09 -9.72
CA ASP A 271 3.47 -11.96 -11.08
C ASP A 271 3.29 -10.49 -11.54
N MET A 272 2.99 -9.57 -10.62
CA MET A 272 2.83 -8.14 -10.88
C MET A 272 4.08 -7.52 -11.54
N PRO A 273 3.98 -6.82 -12.69
CA PRO A 273 5.10 -6.08 -13.29
C PRO A 273 5.77 -5.08 -12.31
N GLY A 274 7.09 -5.13 -12.22
CA GLY A 274 7.88 -4.33 -11.28
C GLY A 274 8.34 -2.99 -11.85
N LEU A 275 7.59 -1.92 -11.62
CA LEU A 275 8.00 -0.54 -11.95
C LEU A 275 8.50 0.21 -10.71
N ASN A 276 9.70 0.76 -10.79
CA ASN A 276 10.33 1.45 -9.65
C ASN A 276 9.69 2.83 -9.39
N ALA A 277 9.36 3.11 -8.13
CA ALA A 277 8.82 4.39 -7.68
C ALA A 277 9.83 5.55 -7.70
N HIS A 278 11.15 5.28 -7.76
CA HIS A 278 12.18 6.31 -7.59
C HIS A 278 12.20 7.37 -8.73
N PRO A 279 12.15 7.00 -10.02
CA PRO A 279 12.05 7.99 -11.12
C PRO A 279 10.82 8.92 -11.03
N MET A 280 9.73 8.46 -10.39
CA MET A 280 8.51 9.25 -10.16
C MET A 280 8.72 10.37 -9.11
N LEU A 281 9.89 10.43 -8.46
CA LEU A 281 10.21 11.43 -7.44
C LEU A 281 11.19 12.51 -7.96
N LEU A 282 11.66 12.42 -9.20
CA LEU A 282 12.74 13.27 -9.71
C LEU A 282 12.37 14.77 -9.72
N MET A 283 11.15 15.13 -10.14
CA MET A 283 10.71 16.53 -10.04
C MET A 283 10.67 17.04 -8.58
N PHE A 284 10.15 16.23 -7.66
CA PHE A 284 10.14 16.57 -6.23
C PHE A 284 11.56 16.73 -5.66
N LEU A 285 12.48 15.84 -6.02
CA LEU A 285 13.87 15.92 -5.58
C LEU A 285 14.54 17.17 -6.13
N ALA A 286 14.33 17.50 -7.41
CA ALA A 286 14.87 18.70 -8.03
C ALA A 286 14.38 19.98 -7.33
N TYR A 287 13.08 20.14 -7.10
CA TYR A 287 12.55 21.29 -6.36
C TYR A 287 13.04 21.33 -4.91
N LYS A 288 13.09 20.19 -4.22
CA LYS A 288 13.52 20.10 -2.81
C LYS A 288 14.98 20.54 -2.63
N TYR A 289 15.86 20.14 -3.55
CA TYR A 289 17.29 20.40 -3.48
C TYR A 289 17.75 21.57 -4.37
N ARG A 290 16.81 22.23 -5.08
CA ARG A 290 17.05 23.33 -6.03
C ARG A 290 18.09 22.98 -7.09
N THR A 291 18.00 21.77 -7.64
CA THR A 291 18.88 21.30 -8.71
C THR A 291 18.23 21.45 -10.07
N ASP A 292 19.03 21.59 -11.12
CA ASP A 292 18.56 21.56 -12.51
C ASP A 292 17.87 20.23 -12.84
N LEU A 293 16.76 20.33 -13.60
CA LEU A 293 16.02 19.19 -14.14
C LEU A 293 16.62 18.68 -15.46
N GLY A 294 17.37 19.51 -16.19
CA GLY A 294 17.98 19.21 -17.49
C GLY A 294 18.57 17.80 -17.60
N PRO A 295 19.46 17.35 -16.70
CA PRO A 295 20.06 16.00 -16.70
C PRO A 295 19.08 14.84 -16.56
N HIS A 296 17.83 15.11 -16.19
CA HIS A 296 16.79 14.12 -15.89
C HIS A 296 15.54 14.24 -16.79
N VAL A 297 15.47 15.22 -17.70
CA VAL A 297 14.28 15.48 -18.53
C VAL A 297 13.81 14.24 -19.29
N ASP A 298 14.70 13.55 -20.01
CA ASP A 298 14.32 12.39 -20.81
C ASP A 298 13.84 11.21 -19.96
N LEU A 299 14.42 11.02 -18.77
CA LEU A 299 13.94 10.03 -17.82
C LEU A 299 12.54 10.42 -17.31
N ILE A 300 12.33 11.68 -16.92
CA ILE A 300 11.01 12.15 -16.46
C ILE A 300 9.94 12.06 -17.57
N ARG A 301 10.30 12.34 -18.84
CA ARG A 301 9.44 12.21 -20.02
C ARG A 301 8.96 10.78 -20.30
N ALA A 302 9.76 9.79 -19.92
CA ALA A 302 9.42 8.38 -20.01
C ALA A 302 8.53 7.91 -18.83
N MET A 303 8.41 8.69 -17.76
CA MET A 303 7.59 8.34 -16.60
C MET A 303 6.14 8.79 -16.79
N PRO A 304 5.13 7.96 -16.46
CA PRO A 304 3.73 8.35 -16.56
C PRO A 304 3.28 9.35 -15.49
N LEU A 305 3.99 9.43 -14.35
CA LEU A 305 3.59 10.20 -13.17
C LEU A 305 4.79 10.93 -12.55
N GLN A 306 4.53 12.02 -11.82
CA GLN A 306 5.49 12.63 -10.90
C GLN A 306 4.82 12.96 -9.56
N LYS A 307 5.39 12.43 -8.47
CA LYS A 307 4.92 12.59 -7.09
C LYS A 307 5.57 13.83 -6.48
N LEU A 308 4.79 14.90 -6.36
CA LEU A 308 5.22 16.20 -5.85
C LEU A 308 4.91 16.34 -4.34
N ASN A 309 5.26 17.49 -3.78
CA ASN A 309 5.00 17.83 -2.38
C ASN A 309 4.72 19.33 -2.23
N TYR A 310 3.49 19.68 -1.85
CA TYR A 310 3.07 21.08 -1.67
C TYR A 310 3.77 21.78 -0.50
N ARG A 311 4.29 21.03 0.49
CA ARG A 311 4.88 21.59 1.72
C ARG A 311 6.25 22.23 1.53
N ILE A 312 6.90 22.06 0.37
CA ILE A 312 8.19 22.68 0.05
C ILE A 312 8.05 23.98 -0.76
N GLY A 313 6.83 24.46 -1.01
CA GLY A 313 6.60 25.73 -1.71
C GLY A 313 7.06 25.72 -3.18
N ILE A 314 6.64 24.70 -3.94
CA ILE A 314 6.90 24.64 -5.39
C ILE A 314 6.15 25.80 -6.05
N ASP A 315 6.90 26.71 -6.69
CA ASP A 315 6.37 27.78 -7.53
C ASP A 315 5.62 27.20 -8.74
N THR A 316 4.41 27.69 -9.01
CA THR A 316 3.59 27.19 -10.11
C THR A 316 4.06 27.71 -11.47
N GLY A 317 4.73 28.87 -11.52
CA GLY A 317 5.41 29.34 -12.73
C GLY A 317 6.62 28.47 -13.10
N ALA A 318 7.39 28.01 -12.11
CA ALA A 318 8.44 27.01 -12.31
C ALA A 318 7.86 25.67 -12.79
N LEU A 319 6.79 25.20 -12.14
CA LEU A 319 6.10 23.98 -12.55
C LEU A 319 5.58 24.07 -14.00
N GLU A 320 5.02 25.19 -14.42
CA GLU A 320 4.61 25.37 -15.82
C GLU A 320 5.80 25.21 -16.77
N ARG A 321 6.91 25.93 -16.54
CA ARG A 321 8.10 25.85 -17.41
C ARG A 321 8.63 24.43 -17.51
N ASP A 322 8.69 23.72 -16.39
CA ASP A 322 9.22 22.36 -16.34
C ASP A 322 8.25 21.35 -16.99
N VAL A 323 6.94 21.49 -16.77
CA VAL A 323 5.92 20.66 -17.46
C VAL A 323 5.87 20.97 -18.95
N ARG A 324 6.08 22.21 -19.37
CA ARG A 324 6.19 22.61 -20.78
C ARG A 324 7.43 22.03 -21.45
N LEU A 325 8.54 21.88 -20.72
CA LEU A 325 9.74 21.16 -21.16
C LEU A 325 9.52 19.64 -21.24
N ILE A 326 8.80 19.05 -20.30
CA ILE A 326 8.58 17.60 -20.21
C ILE A 326 7.47 17.14 -21.17
N ALA A 327 6.27 17.72 -21.06
CA ALA A 327 5.07 17.34 -21.78
C ALA A 327 4.33 18.59 -22.33
N PRO A 328 4.77 19.18 -23.46
CA PRO A 328 4.22 20.42 -24.00
C PRO A 328 2.68 20.43 -24.13
N ALA A 329 2.12 19.38 -24.75
CA ALA A 329 0.68 19.24 -24.96
C ALA A 329 -0.14 19.05 -23.66
N LEU A 330 0.49 18.65 -22.56
CA LEU A 330 -0.12 18.70 -21.24
C LEU A 330 -0.10 20.13 -20.70
N ALA A 331 1.04 20.83 -20.80
CA ALA A 331 1.18 22.20 -20.32
C ALA A 331 0.10 23.12 -20.92
N ASP A 332 -0.09 23.07 -22.24
CA ASP A 332 -1.09 23.87 -22.98
C ASP A 332 -2.56 23.62 -22.56
N ARG A 333 -2.83 22.50 -21.86
CA ARG A 333 -4.16 22.15 -21.34
C ARG A 333 -4.26 22.34 -19.82
N LEU A 334 -3.11 22.44 -19.13
CA LEU A 334 -3.00 22.39 -17.68
C LEU A 334 -2.85 23.77 -17.05
N PHE A 335 -2.19 24.70 -17.74
CA PHE A 335 -1.98 26.08 -17.32
C PHE A 335 -2.81 27.01 -18.20
#